data_AF-A0A3D4XI87-F1
#
_entry.id   AF-A0A3D4XI87-F1
#
_cell.length_a   1.000
_cell.length_b   1.000
_cell.length_c   1.000
_cell.angle_alpha   90.00
_cell.angle_beta   90.00
_cell.angle_gamma   90.00
#
_symmetry.space_group_name_H-M   'P 1'
#
loop_
_entity.id
_entity.type
_entity.pdbx_description
1 polymer ?
#
loop_
_entity_poly.entity_id
_entity_poly.type
_entity_poly.pdbx_seq_one_letter_code
_entity_poly.pdbx_strand_id
1 'polypeptide(L)'
;MNNDYLKLVRRLKLWVVLLSVLNITIVSTIGVNLYLSKKKEAQNEKSIKGTNNFFSLYLQLNDNQIALFDSISANYSNNLKDVGMMLRNVKERMNTPGIFNDTVAMNKMYEDFIMAQSLNRDLAIIFYNNIRGICDSLQLTKFDTLISKITVPADYYKNATKLKEENE
;
A
#
# COMPACT_ATOMS: atom_id res chain seq x y z
N MET A 1 13.48 64.62 -26.62
CA MET A 1 13.44 63.36 -25.81
C MET A 1 14.09 62.26 -26.62
N ASN A 2 15.09 61.59 -26.04
CA ASN A 2 16.02 60.72 -26.76
C ASN A 2 15.35 59.39 -27.18
N ASN A 3 15.53 58.97 -28.44
CA ASN A 3 14.84 57.81 -29.05
C ASN A 3 15.13 56.50 -28.29
N ASP A 4 16.28 56.42 -27.62
CA ASP A 4 16.68 55.28 -26.81
C ASP A 4 15.90 55.13 -25.50
N TYR A 5 15.45 56.24 -24.90
CA TYR A 5 14.63 56.20 -23.69
C TYR A 5 13.24 55.60 -23.97
N LEU A 6 12.64 55.97 -25.10
CA LEU A 6 11.36 55.42 -25.56
C LEU A 6 11.46 53.92 -25.88
N LYS A 7 12.57 53.46 -26.47
CA LYS A 7 12.84 52.04 -26.71
C LYS A 7 13.01 51.26 -25.40
N LEU A 8 13.74 51.84 -24.43
CA LEU A 8 13.98 51.23 -23.13
C LEU A 8 12.69 51.07 -22.32
N VAL A 9 11.84 52.10 -22.28
CA VAL A 9 10.53 52.04 -21.60
C VAL A 9 9.59 51.01 -22.25
N ARG A 10 9.59 50.89 -23.59
CA ARG A 10 8.81 49.86 -24.29
C ARG A 10 9.29 48.45 -23.98
N ARG A 11 10.61 48.22 -23.95
CA ARG A 11 11.21 46.94 -23.54
C ARG A 11 10.88 46.61 -22.09
N LEU A 12 10.95 47.59 -21.19
CA LEU A 12 10.61 47.41 -19.77
C LEU A 12 9.15 47.00 -19.58
N LYS A 13 8.21 47.66 -20.27
CA LYS A 13 6.79 47.30 -20.23
C LYS A 13 6.54 45.87 -20.74
N LEU A 14 7.19 45.47 -21.83
CA LEU A 14 7.14 44.09 -22.35
C LEU A 14 7.69 43.08 -21.33
N TRP A 15 8.81 43.40 -20.69
CA TRP A 15 9.40 42.56 -19.65
C TRP A 15 8.48 42.39 -18.45
N VAL A 16 7.83 43.46 -17.99
CA VAL A 16 6.87 43.41 -16.88
C VAL A 16 5.67 42.54 -17.22
N VAL A 17 5.11 42.68 -18.43
CA VAL A 17 4.00 41.82 -18.89
C VAL A 17 4.42 40.36 -18.93
N LEU A 18 5.60 40.05 -19.47
CA LEU A 18 6.13 38.69 -19.53
C LEU A 18 6.33 38.08 -18.13
N LEU A 19 6.86 38.86 -17.18
CA LEU A 19 7.05 38.45 -15.78
C LEU A 19 5.71 38.16 -15.09
N SER A 20 4.68 38.96 -15.36
CA SER A 20 3.34 38.72 -14.79
C SER A 20 2.70 37.43 -15.33
N VAL A 21 2.84 37.15 -16.63
CA VAL A 21 2.32 35.90 -17.23
C VAL A 21 3.02 34.69 -16.64
N LEU A 22 4.36 34.72 -16.52
CA LEU A 22 5.13 33.62 -15.95
C LEU A 22 4.74 33.34 -14.49
N ASN A 23 4.54 34.38 -13.67
CA ASN A 23 4.10 34.20 -12.29
C ASN A 23 2.70 33.57 -12.19
N ILE A 24 1.76 34.00 -13.03
CA ILE A 24 0.41 33.39 -13.08
C ILE A 24 0.50 31.92 -13.52
N THR A 25 1.34 31.61 -14.50
CA THR A 25 1.55 30.23 -14.94
C THR A 25 2.12 29.36 -13.82
N ILE A 26 3.14 29.82 -13.09
CA ILE A 26 3.74 29.06 -11.97
C ILE A 26 2.70 28.79 -10.88
N VAL A 27 1.95 29.81 -10.46
CA VAL A 27 0.90 29.67 -9.43
C VAL A 27 -0.21 28.72 -9.90
N SER A 28 -0.61 28.81 -11.17
CA SER A 28 -1.58 27.90 -11.77
C SER A 28 -1.08 26.46 -11.82
N THR A 29 0.18 26.23 -12.23
CA THR A 29 0.77 24.89 -12.27
C THR A 29 0.90 24.29 -10.87
N ILE A 30 1.31 25.06 -9.87
CA ILE A 30 1.35 24.62 -8.46
C ILE A 30 -0.07 24.31 -7.97
N GLY A 31 -1.04 25.19 -8.24
CA GLY A 31 -2.44 25.00 -7.84
C GLY A 31 -3.08 23.76 -8.47
N VAL A 32 -2.83 23.52 -9.76
CA VAL A 32 -3.30 22.33 -10.48
C VAL A 32 -2.63 21.06 -9.95
N ASN A 33 -1.31 21.07 -9.71
CA ASN A 33 -0.61 19.91 -9.13
C ASN A 33 -1.08 19.61 -7.70
N LEU A 34 -1.33 20.64 -6.89
CA LEU A 34 -1.83 20.47 -5.53
C LEU A 34 -3.29 20.00 -5.53
N TYR A 35 -4.12 20.51 -6.45
CA TYR A 35 -5.49 20.03 -6.66
C TYR A 35 -5.52 18.57 -7.14
N LEU A 36 -4.66 18.20 -8.10
CA LEU A 36 -4.54 16.83 -8.59
C LEU A 36 -3.98 15.88 -7.52
N SER A 37 -3.03 16.35 -6.70
CA SER A 37 -2.50 15.59 -5.56
C SER A 37 -3.58 15.36 -4.51
N LYS A 38 -4.32 16.39 -4.11
CA LYS A 38 -5.46 16.26 -3.18
C LYS A 38 -6.58 15.40 -3.74
N LYS A 39 -6.84 15.48 -5.06
CA LYS A 39 -7.82 14.62 -5.74
C LYS A 39 -7.37 13.15 -5.75
N LYS A 40 -6.08 12.89 -5.96
CA LYS A 40 -5.48 11.55 -5.84
C LYS A 40 -5.51 11.04 -4.41
N GLU A 41 -5.20 11.88 -3.42
CA GLU A 41 -5.32 11.53 -1.99
C GLU A 41 -6.76 11.20 -1.63
N ALA A 42 -7.74 12.02 -2.02
CA ALA A 42 -9.16 11.76 -1.78
C ALA A 42 -9.70 10.55 -2.56
N GLN A 43 -9.18 10.27 -3.77
CA GLN A 43 -9.49 9.04 -4.51
C GLN A 43 -8.85 7.82 -3.85
N ASN A 44 -7.64 7.92 -3.31
CA ASN A 44 -7.02 6.85 -2.54
C ASN A 44 -7.79 6.59 -1.24
N GLU A 45 -8.25 7.64 -0.55
CA GLU A 45 -9.12 7.55 0.62
C GLU A 45 -10.47 6.86 0.29
N LYS A 46 -11.08 7.21 -0.85
CA LYS A 46 -12.31 6.56 -1.33
C LYS A 46 -12.08 5.15 -1.87
N SER A 47 -10.91 4.86 -2.44
CA SER A 47 -10.52 3.52 -2.89
C SER A 47 -10.28 2.59 -1.70
N ILE A 48 -9.70 3.09 -0.60
CA ILE A 48 -9.57 2.34 0.64
C ILE A 48 -10.97 2.04 1.24
N LYS A 49 -11.91 3.00 1.18
CA LYS A 49 -13.32 2.80 1.58
C LYS A 49 -14.12 1.86 0.68
N GLY A 50 -13.73 1.68 -0.60
CA GLY A 50 -14.44 0.85 -1.56
C GLY A 50 -14.01 -0.62 -1.57
N THR A 51 -12.73 -0.91 -1.30
CA THR A 51 -12.15 -2.25 -1.53
C THR A 51 -11.99 -3.09 -0.26
N ASN A 52 -12.09 -2.50 0.94
CA ASN A 52 -11.96 -3.22 2.24
C ASN A 52 -13.29 -3.53 2.95
N ASN A 53 -14.43 -3.47 2.25
CA ASN A 53 -15.75 -3.65 2.88
C ASN A 53 -16.19 -5.10 3.10
N PHE A 54 -15.35 -6.10 2.83
CA PHE A 54 -15.76 -7.50 2.98
C PHE A 54 -16.11 -7.82 4.44
N PHE A 55 -15.21 -7.55 5.39
CA PHE A 55 -15.46 -7.85 6.80
C PHE A 55 -16.53 -6.95 7.41
N SER A 56 -16.59 -5.67 7.04
CA SER A 56 -17.63 -4.75 7.53
C SER A 56 -19.03 -5.21 7.11
N LEU A 57 -19.21 -5.64 5.86
CA LEU A 57 -20.48 -6.15 5.35
C LEU A 57 -20.80 -7.57 5.85
N TYR A 58 -19.82 -8.47 5.85
CA TYR A 58 -20.01 -9.88 6.23
C TYR A 58 -20.35 -10.03 7.72
N LEU A 59 -19.64 -9.29 8.57
CA LEU A 59 -19.85 -9.31 10.03
C LEU A 59 -20.99 -8.37 10.45
N GLN A 60 -21.49 -7.52 9.55
CA GLN A 60 -22.52 -6.51 9.85
C GLN A 60 -22.07 -5.64 11.02
N LEU A 61 -20.89 -5.03 10.88
CA LEU A 61 -20.31 -4.17 11.91
C LEU A 61 -21.16 -2.90 12.10
N ASN A 62 -21.30 -2.45 13.34
CA ASN A 62 -21.94 -1.17 13.65
C ASN A 62 -21.01 0.02 13.38
N ASP A 63 -21.53 1.25 13.36
CA ASP A 63 -20.75 2.44 12.98
C ASP A 63 -19.48 2.65 13.83
N ASN A 64 -19.54 2.31 15.13
CA ASN A 64 -18.38 2.40 16.03
C ASN A 64 -17.33 1.33 15.69
N GLN A 65 -17.76 0.10 15.41
CA GLN A 65 -16.89 -1.00 14.97
C GLN A 65 -16.30 -0.72 13.60
N ILE A 66 -17.03 -0.07 12.69
CA ILE A 66 -16.54 0.34 11.37
C ILE A 66 -15.39 1.35 11.51
N ALA A 67 -15.52 2.35 12.38
CA ALA A 67 -14.44 3.31 12.61
C ALA A 67 -13.15 2.64 13.15
N LEU A 68 -13.30 1.67 14.06
CA LEU A 68 -12.18 0.87 14.56
C LEU A 68 -11.60 -0.03 13.46
N PHE A 69 -12.45 -0.66 12.66
CA PHE A 69 -12.05 -1.51 11.54
C PHE A 69 -11.28 -0.74 10.47
N ASP A 70 -11.70 0.49 10.16
CA ASP A 70 -10.99 1.38 9.23
C ASP A 70 -9.57 1.68 9.73
N SER A 71 -9.42 1.95 11.04
CA SER A 71 -8.11 2.15 11.67
C SER A 71 -7.24 0.87 11.61
N ILE A 72 -7.82 -0.29 11.91
CA ILE A 72 -7.12 -1.59 11.83
C ILE A 72 -6.67 -1.87 10.39
N SER A 73 -7.54 -1.62 9.41
CA SER A 73 -7.27 -1.80 7.99
C SER A 73 -6.19 -0.85 7.47
N ALA A 74 -6.23 0.41 7.90
CA ALA A 74 -5.22 1.40 7.54
C ALA A 74 -3.84 1.03 8.11
N ASN A 75 -3.78 0.59 9.37
CA ASN A 75 -2.55 0.13 10.01
C ASN A 75 -1.97 -1.09 9.28
N TYR A 76 -2.81 -2.11 9.03
CA TYR A 76 -2.39 -3.30 8.28
C TYR A 76 -1.89 -2.96 6.87
N SER A 77 -2.59 -2.08 6.14
CA SER A 77 -2.18 -1.62 4.82
C SER A 77 -0.84 -0.90 4.85
N ASN A 78 -0.58 -0.07 5.86
CA ASN A 78 0.71 0.60 6.01
C ASN A 78 1.84 -0.41 6.28
N ASN A 79 1.64 -1.36 7.18
CA ASN A 79 2.66 -2.39 7.46
C ASN A 79 2.90 -3.32 6.26
N LEU A 80 1.88 -3.58 5.45
CA LEU A 80 2.02 -4.33 4.20
C LEU A 80 2.86 -3.60 3.14
N LYS A 81 2.99 -2.26 3.18
CA LYS A 81 3.86 -1.54 2.24
C LYS A 81 5.30 -1.94 2.41
N ASP A 82 5.75 -2.17 3.65
CA ASP A 82 7.12 -2.58 3.94
C ASP A 82 7.42 -3.99 3.40
N VAL A 83 6.49 -4.92 3.58
CA VAL A 83 6.53 -6.25 2.96
C VAL A 83 6.56 -6.13 1.43
N GLY A 84 5.71 -5.28 0.86
CA GLY A 84 5.65 -5.02 -0.58
C GLY A 84 6.98 -4.47 -1.13
N MET A 85 7.64 -3.57 -0.39
CA MET A 85 8.97 -3.05 -0.75
C MET A 85 10.03 -4.16 -0.70
N MET A 86 10.01 -5.03 0.32
CA MET A 86 10.93 -6.17 0.40
C MET A 86 10.76 -7.12 -0.79
N LEU A 87 9.52 -7.52 -1.11
CA LEU A 87 9.23 -8.39 -2.24
C LEU A 87 9.60 -7.75 -3.58
N ARG A 88 9.40 -6.43 -3.71
CA ARG A 88 9.83 -5.68 -4.89
C ARG A 88 11.35 -5.70 -5.04
N ASN A 89 12.10 -5.50 -3.95
CA ASN A 89 13.57 -5.57 -3.96
C ASN A 89 14.05 -6.97 -4.37
N VAL A 90 13.42 -8.03 -3.86
CA VAL A 90 13.71 -9.42 -4.28
C VAL A 90 13.47 -9.58 -5.79
N LYS A 91 12.31 -9.12 -6.29
CA LYS A 91 11.98 -9.18 -7.72
C LYS A 91 12.98 -8.41 -8.58
N GLU A 92 13.40 -7.22 -8.17
CA GLU A 92 14.36 -6.40 -8.91
C GLU A 92 15.74 -7.10 -8.98
N ARG A 93 16.19 -7.70 -7.87
CA ARG A 93 17.42 -8.49 -7.84
C ARG A 93 17.34 -9.75 -8.71
N MET A 94 16.21 -10.45 -8.74
CA MET A 94 16.00 -11.60 -9.63
C MET A 94 16.10 -11.24 -11.13
N ASN A 95 15.82 -9.99 -11.50
CA ASN A 95 15.95 -9.52 -12.88
C ASN A 95 17.36 -9.02 -13.22
N THR A 96 18.31 -9.08 -12.28
CA THR A 96 19.68 -8.63 -12.51
C THR A 96 20.43 -9.63 -13.41
N PRO A 97 21.10 -9.17 -14.50
CA PRO A 97 21.84 -10.07 -15.39
C PRO A 97 22.89 -10.88 -14.64
N GLY A 98 22.94 -12.20 -14.91
CA GLY A 98 23.93 -13.10 -14.30
C GLY A 98 23.59 -13.59 -12.89
N ILE A 99 22.46 -13.17 -12.30
CA ILE A 99 22.09 -13.56 -10.93
C ILE A 99 21.91 -15.08 -10.74
N PHE A 100 21.48 -15.79 -11.79
CA PHE A 100 21.32 -17.25 -11.76
C PHE A 100 22.67 -18.00 -11.72
N ASN A 101 23.79 -17.32 -12.00
CA ASN A 101 25.12 -17.89 -11.93
C ASN A 101 25.80 -17.63 -10.57
N ASP A 102 25.20 -16.79 -9.71
CA ASP A 102 25.68 -16.48 -8.36
C ASP A 102 24.78 -17.15 -7.32
N THR A 103 25.16 -18.36 -6.92
CA THR A 103 24.43 -19.17 -5.94
C THR A 103 24.29 -18.47 -4.58
N VAL A 104 25.27 -17.67 -4.17
CA VAL A 104 25.24 -16.96 -2.88
C VAL A 104 24.20 -15.84 -2.93
N ALA A 105 24.19 -15.07 -4.01
CA ALA A 105 23.18 -14.04 -4.22
C ALA A 105 21.77 -14.64 -4.36
N MET A 106 21.63 -15.80 -5.02
CA MET A 106 20.36 -16.49 -5.16
C MET A 106 19.81 -17.02 -3.83
N ASN A 107 20.66 -17.62 -3.00
CA ASN A 107 20.28 -18.07 -1.65
C ASN A 107 19.83 -16.90 -0.77
N LYS A 108 20.56 -15.79 -0.80
CA LYS A 108 20.19 -14.58 -0.04
C LYS A 108 18.84 -14.02 -0.48
N MET A 109 18.54 -14.00 -1.79
CA MET A 109 17.23 -13.56 -2.28
C MET A 109 16.10 -14.49 -1.84
N TYR A 110 16.37 -15.80 -1.77
CA TYR A 110 15.41 -16.78 -1.28
C TYR A 110 15.13 -16.60 0.22
N GLU A 111 16.15 -16.33 1.02
CA GLU A 111 16.01 -15.97 2.44
C GLU A 111 15.21 -14.67 2.62
N ASP A 112 15.54 -13.61 1.86
CA ASP A 112 14.82 -12.33 1.87
C ASP A 112 13.33 -12.54 1.49
N PHE A 113 13.05 -13.42 0.52
CA PHE A 113 11.69 -13.79 0.13
C PHE A 113 10.94 -14.53 1.25
N ILE A 114 11.56 -15.53 1.87
CA ILE A 114 10.96 -16.26 2.99
C ILE A 114 10.67 -15.30 4.15
N MET A 115 11.60 -14.42 4.48
CA MET A 115 11.44 -13.44 5.54
C MET A 115 10.25 -12.50 5.26
N ALA A 116 10.14 -12.00 4.04
CA ALA A 116 9.00 -11.16 3.64
C ALA A 116 7.66 -11.92 3.73
N GLN A 117 7.63 -13.20 3.35
CA GLN A 117 6.42 -14.03 3.49
C GLN A 117 6.07 -14.33 4.96
N SER A 118 7.07 -14.59 5.80
CA SER A 118 6.85 -14.76 7.25
C SER A 118 6.27 -13.49 7.86
N LEU A 119 6.84 -12.33 7.54
CA LEU A 119 6.35 -11.04 8.02
C LEU A 119 4.91 -10.78 7.55
N ASN A 120 4.60 -11.08 6.28
CA ASN A 120 3.24 -10.98 5.75
C ASN A 120 2.25 -11.85 6.54
N ARG A 121 2.63 -13.10 6.82
CA ARG A 121 1.80 -14.03 7.61
C ARG A 121 1.57 -13.51 9.02
N ASP A 122 2.61 -13.04 9.69
CA ASP A 122 2.51 -12.56 11.07
C ASP A 122 1.66 -11.29 11.15
N LEU A 123 1.79 -10.38 10.18
CA LEU A 123 0.90 -9.22 10.04
C LEU A 123 -0.56 -9.62 9.79
N ALA A 124 -0.80 -10.64 8.95
CA ALA A 124 -2.15 -11.15 8.69
C ALA A 124 -2.79 -11.74 9.96
N ILE A 125 -2.02 -12.48 10.77
CA ILE A 125 -2.49 -13.02 12.06
C ILE A 125 -2.88 -11.86 13.00
N ILE A 126 -2.03 -10.84 13.12
CA ILE A 126 -2.32 -9.66 13.95
C ILE A 126 -3.58 -8.96 13.44
N PHE A 127 -3.73 -8.79 12.12
CA PHE A 127 -4.91 -8.19 11.51
C PHE A 127 -6.19 -8.95 11.86
N TYR A 128 -6.21 -10.27 11.71
CA TYR A 128 -7.37 -11.09 12.07
C TYR A 128 -7.69 -11.06 13.57
N ASN A 129 -6.67 -11.09 14.43
CA ASN A 129 -6.86 -10.96 15.88
C ASN A 129 -7.45 -9.60 16.27
N ASN A 130 -7.03 -8.52 15.60
CA ASN A 130 -7.58 -7.19 15.82
C ASN A 130 -9.05 -7.09 15.37
N ILE A 131 -9.41 -7.70 14.25
CA ILE A 131 -10.83 -7.80 13.82
C ILE A 131 -11.63 -8.58 14.85
N ARG A 132 -11.10 -9.71 15.34
CA ARG A 132 -11.75 -10.51 16.38
C ARG A 132 -12.01 -9.70 17.65
N GLY A 133 -11.07 -8.83 18.04
CA GLY A 133 -11.16 -7.98 19.23
C GLY A 133 -12.26 -6.91 19.18
N ILE A 134 -12.76 -6.54 18.00
CA ILE A 134 -13.86 -5.57 17.85
C ILE A 134 -15.23 -6.22 17.65
N CYS A 135 -15.28 -7.55 17.52
CA CYS A 135 -16.51 -8.29 17.26
C CYS A 135 -17.30 -8.60 18.54
N ASP A 136 -18.63 -8.54 18.44
CA ASP A 136 -19.55 -9.08 19.44
C ASP A 136 -19.65 -10.62 19.35
N SER A 137 -20.22 -11.28 20.35
CA SER A 137 -20.29 -12.76 20.44
C SER A 137 -20.87 -13.45 19.20
N LEU A 138 -21.94 -12.89 18.62
CA LEU A 138 -22.55 -13.39 17.39
C LEU A 138 -21.64 -13.19 16.16
N GLN A 139 -20.98 -12.04 16.07
CA GLN A 139 -20.07 -11.70 14.97
C GLN A 139 -18.80 -12.55 15.03
N LEU A 140 -18.28 -12.79 16.24
CA LEU A 140 -17.11 -13.62 16.51
C LEU A 140 -17.32 -15.06 16.02
N THR A 141 -18.53 -15.61 16.19
CA THR A 141 -18.86 -16.94 15.68
C THR A 141 -18.85 -16.99 14.15
N LYS A 142 -19.40 -15.97 13.48
CA LYS A 142 -19.33 -15.84 12.02
C LYS A 142 -17.89 -15.68 11.54
N PHE A 143 -17.10 -14.87 12.25
CA PHE A 143 -15.70 -14.64 11.97
C PHE A 143 -14.89 -15.93 12.09
N ASP A 144 -14.96 -16.64 13.22
CA ASP A 144 -14.21 -17.88 13.45
C ASP A 144 -14.61 -18.98 12.44
N THR A 145 -15.89 -19.02 12.04
CA THR A 145 -16.37 -19.92 10.97
C THR A 145 -15.79 -19.57 9.60
N LEU A 146 -15.65 -18.28 9.30
CA LEU A 146 -15.04 -17.82 8.05
C LEU A 146 -13.54 -18.11 8.04
N ILE A 147 -12.83 -17.75 9.12
CA ILE A 147 -11.38 -17.94 9.25
C ILE A 147 -11.04 -19.43 9.13
N SER A 148 -11.76 -20.33 9.81
CA SER A 148 -11.50 -21.77 9.72
C SER A 148 -11.65 -22.38 8.32
N LYS A 149 -12.42 -21.74 7.42
CA LYS A 149 -12.56 -22.18 6.02
C LYS A 149 -11.43 -21.70 5.10
N ILE A 150 -10.80 -20.57 5.44
CA ILE A 150 -9.76 -19.94 4.61
C ILE A 150 -8.36 -20.21 5.13
N THR A 151 -8.22 -20.53 6.42
CA THR A 151 -6.95 -20.97 7.00
C THR A 151 -6.79 -22.46 6.71
N VAL A 152 -5.73 -22.81 5.99
CA VAL A 152 -5.21 -24.17 6.06
C VAL A 152 -4.69 -24.35 7.49
N PRO A 153 -5.26 -25.27 8.30
CA PRO A 153 -4.78 -25.49 9.65
C PRO A 153 -3.28 -25.82 9.61
N ALA A 154 -2.51 -25.26 10.55
CA ALA A 154 -1.06 -25.52 10.64
C ALA A 154 -0.73 -27.03 10.69
N ASP A 155 -1.69 -27.84 11.13
CA ASP A 155 -1.60 -29.30 11.23
C ASP A 155 -1.67 -30.01 9.87
N TYR A 156 -2.14 -29.35 8.81
CA TYR A 156 -2.16 -29.92 7.46
C TYR A 156 -0.75 -30.25 6.95
N TYR A 157 0.23 -29.40 7.26
CA TYR A 157 1.63 -29.61 6.87
C TYR A 157 2.35 -30.63 7.78
N LYS A 158 1.93 -30.78 9.05
CA LYS A 158 2.45 -31.86 9.92
C LYS A 158 2.02 -33.24 9.42
N ASN A 159 0.76 -33.38 9.00
CA ASN A 159 0.24 -34.65 8.50
C ASN A 159 0.75 -35.01 7.09
N ALA A 160 1.01 -34.01 6.25
CA ALA A 160 1.62 -34.22 4.93
C ALA A 160 3.09 -34.70 5.01
N THR A 161 3.80 -34.36 6.10
CA THR A 161 5.18 -34.82 6.33
C THR A 161 5.20 -36.28 6.83
N LYS A 162 4.27 -36.64 7.74
CA LYS A 162 4.08 -38.03 8.18
C LYS A 162 3.72 -39.00 7.05
N LEU A 163 2.87 -38.57 6.12
CA LEU A 163 2.49 -39.40 4.96
C LEU A 163 3.63 -39.66 3.97
N LYS A 164 4.70 -38.86 4.00
CA LYS A 164 5.91 -39.14 3.22
C LYS A 164 6.84 -40.13 3.91
N GLU A 165 6.92 -40.09 5.24
CA GLU A 165 7.75 -41.02 6.04
C GLU A 165 7.13 -42.42 6.16
N GLU A 166 5.81 -42.57 5.98
CA GLU A 166 5.12 -43.87 5.98
C GLU A 166 5.11 -44.57 4.59
N ASN A 167 5.63 -43.92 3.54
CA ASN A 167 5.69 -44.45 2.17
C ASN A 167 7.13 -44.61 1.62
N GLU A 168 8.15 -44.48 2.48
CA GLU A 168 9.53 -44.97 2.27
C GLU A 168 9.74 -46.27 3.05
#